data_AF-A0A965UI98-F1
#
_entry.id   AF-A0A965UI98-F1
#
_cell.length_a   1.000
_cell.length_b   1.000
_cell.length_c   1.000
_cell.angle_alpha   90.00
_cell.angle_beta   90.00
_cell.angle_gamma   90.00
#
_symmetry.space_group_name_H-M   'P 1'
#
loop_
_entity.id
_entity.type
_entity.pdbx_description
1 polymer ?
#
loop_
_entity_poly.entity_id
_entity_poly.type
_entity_poly.pdbx_seq_one_letter_code
_entity_poly.pdbx_strand_id
1 'polypeptide(L)'
;MPVFKKGQEIVDLIMQIAALIPEDDEMLQEVMGMILGDAYMLTAKIANAEGSDLYDHKMQNAAIIRKAAMDLFVSYHSLKMHGFEHAEYYMMVRDLIEEYRLLFVEWVDGFDKSCYLVDRWNVFNPPGVHYTDTDPDIDLGFDPEDFEEDDDF
;
A
#
# COMPACT_ATOMS: atom_id res chain seq x y z
N MET A 1 -9.43 -10.55 2.12
CA MET A 1 -8.56 -10.78 0.95
C MET A 1 -7.19 -11.30 1.39
N PRO A 2 -6.57 -12.29 0.68
CA PRO A 2 -5.29 -12.88 1.08
C PRO A 2 -4.14 -11.88 1.23
N VAL A 3 -3.92 -11.00 0.24
CA VAL A 3 -2.84 -9.98 0.29
C VAL A 3 -2.99 -9.05 1.50
N PHE A 4 -4.22 -8.64 1.84
CA PHE A 4 -4.49 -7.82 3.02
C PHE A 4 -4.07 -8.51 4.32
N LYS A 5 -4.43 -9.79 4.49
CA LYS A 5 -4.06 -10.57 5.69
C LYS A 5 -2.55 -10.74 5.81
N LYS A 6 -1.85 -10.98 4.69
CA LYS A 6 -0.39 -11.05 4.70
C LYS A 6 0.24 -9.71 5.06
N GLY A 7 -0.34 -8.59 4.62
CA GLY A 7 0.08 -7.25 5.05
C GLY A 7 -0.07 -7.04 6.56
N GLN A 8 -1.16 -7.52 7.17
CA GLN A 8 -1.34 -7.47 8.62
C GLN A 8 -0.30 -8.29 9.37
N GLU A 9 0.02 -9.49 8.89
CA GLU A 9 1.07 -10.33 9.48
C GLU A 9 2.44 -9.64 9.47
N ILE A 10 2.77 -8.91 8.39
CA ILE A 10 3.99 -8.10 8.31
C ILE A 10 3.97 -6.98 9.36
N VAL A 11 2.85 -6.26 9.50
CA VAL A 11 2.69 -5.21 10.52
C VAL A 11 2.89 -5.77 11.92
N ASP A 12 2.23 -6.89 12.25
CA ASP A 12 2.30 -7.52 13.56
C ASP A 12 3.74 -7.94 13.92
N LEU A 13 4.48 -8.50 12.95
CA LEU A 13 5.88 -8.87 13.16
C LEU A 13 6.77 -7.64 13.36
N ILE A 14 6.59 -6.60 12.56
CA ILE A 14 7.36 -5.35 12.70
C ILE A 14 7.08 -4.70 14.06
N MET A 15 5.84 -4.70 14.55
CA MET A 15 5.50 -4.21 15.89
C MET A 15 6.20 -5.00 17.00
N GLN A 16 6.31 -6.33 16.86
CA GLN A 16 7.07 -7.16 17.79
C GLN A 16 8.57 -6.82 17.77
N ILE A 17 9.14 -6.55 16.60
CA ILE A 17 10.54 -6.11 16.47
C ILE A 17 10.73 -4.71 17.07
N ALA A 18 9.79 -3.80 16.82
CA ALA A 18 9.82 -2.43 17.36
C ALA A 18 9.84 -2.41 18.89
N ALA A 19 9.11 -3.34 19.53
CA ALA A 19 9.09 -3.48 20.99
C ALA A 19 10.44 -3.89 21.61
N LEU A 20 11.42 -4.29 20.80
CA LEU A 20 12.78 -4.62 21.24
C LEU A 20 13.73 -3.40 21.17
N ILE A 21 13.30 -2.28 20.62
CA ILE A 21 14.11 -1.07 20.51
C ILE A 21 14.04 -0.29 21.84
N PRO A 22 15.18 0.11 22.44
CA PRO A 22 15.20 0.93 23.63
C PRO A 22 14.46 2.26 23.42
N GLU A 23 13.68 2.70 24.41
CA GLU A 23 12.90 3.95 24.33
C GLU A 23 13.81 5.20 24.26
N ASP A 24 15.03 5.12 24.78
CA ASP A 24 16.03 6.19 24.79
C ASP A 24 16.91 6.23 23.54
N ASP A 25 16.79 5.27 22.63
CA ASP A 25 17.48 5.27 21.34
C ASP A 25 16.65 6.03 20.28
N GLU A 26 16.72 7.37 20.32
CA GLU A 26 15.95 8.25 19.43
C GLU A 26 16.13 7.91 17.94
N MET A 27 17.34 7.53 17.53
CA MET A 27 17.65 7.22 16.13
C MET A 27 16.98 5.92 15.68
N LEU A 28 17.05 4.86 16.49
CA LEU A 28 16.36 3.61 16.16
C LEU A 28 14.84 3.75 16.24
N GLN A 29 14.32 4.57 17.16
CA GLN A 29 12.90 4.89 17.22
C GLN A 29 12.42 5.60 15.95
N GLU A 30 13.18 6.59 15.45
CA GLU A 30 12.86 7.28 14.19
C GLU A 30 12.88 6.31 12.99
N VAL A 31 13.95 5.51 12.88
CA VAL A 31 14.07 4.49 11.82
C VAL A 31 12.90 3.51 11.88
N MET A 32 12.53 3.04 13.07
CA MET A 32 11.40 2.14 13.23
C MET A 32 10.06 2.80 12.93
N GLY A 33 9.90 4.09 13.24
CA GLY A 33 8.73 4.86 12.84
C GLY A 33 8.52 4.89 11.32
N MET A 34 9.60 5.07 10.56
CA MET A 34 9.55 4.98 9.09
C MET A 34 9.15 3.58 8.61
N ILE A 35 9.76 2.53 9.20
CA ILE A 35 9.45 1.13 8.88
C ILE A 35 7.98 0.81 9.14
N LEU A 36 7.45 1.20 10.31
CA LEU A 36 6.04 1.01 10.65
C LEU A 36 5.13 1.76 9.69
N GLY A 37 5.49 2.99 9.31
CA GLY A 37 4.76 3.78 8.31
C GLY A 37 4.61 3.04 6.98
N ASP A 38 5.71 2.49 6.45
CA ASP A 38 5.66 1.70 5.22
C ASP A 38 4.87 0.38 5.41
N ALA A 39 4.98 -0.28 6.57
CA ALA A 39 4.21 -1.49 6.89
C ALA A 39 2.69 -1.24 6.84
N TYR A 40 2.23 -0.13 7.44
CA TYR A 40 0.81 0.23 7.40
C TYR A 40 0.31 0.54 5.98
N MET A 41 1.16 1.04 5.08
CA MET A 41 0.77 1.27 3.70
C MET A 41 0.36 -0.02 2.97
N LEU A 42 0.92 -1.19 3.35
CA LEU A 42 0.58 -2.48 2.74
C LEU A 42 -0.89 -2.88 2.92
N THR A 43 -1.56 -2.37 3.95
CA THR A 43 -2.97 -2.69 4.25
C THR A 43 -3.89 -1.50 3.98
N ALA A 44 -3.47 -0.28 4.35
CA ALA A 44 -4.27 0.92 4.14
C ALA A 44 -4.58 1.16 2.66
N LYS A 45 -3.59 0.94 1.77
CA LYS A 45 -3.76 1.15 0.33
C LYS A 45 -4.52 0.04 -0.37
N ILE A 46 -4.49 -1.16 0.19
CA ILE A 46 -5.41 -2.23 -0.22
C ILE A 46 -6.85 -1.81 0.09
N ALA A 47 -7.14 -1.41 1.33
CA ALA A 47 -8.49 -1.00 1.72
C ALA A 47 -9.00 0.20 0.89
N ASN A 48 -8.12 1.15 0.59
CA ASN A 48 -8.45 2.28 -0.26
C ASN A 48 -8.75 1.86 -1.71
N ALA A 49 -7.94 0.98 -2.29
CA ALA A 49 -8.15 0.47 -3.65
C ALA A 49 -9.45 -0.33 -3.80
N GLU A 50 -9.83 -1.10 -2.78
CA GLU A 50 -11.09 -1.87 -2.77
C GLU A 50 -12.35 -0.98 -2.62
N GLY A 51 -12.19 0.30 -2.30
CA GLY A 51 -13.29 1.25 -2.20
C GLY A 51 -13.73 1.88 -3.53
N SER A 52 -13.11 1.50 -4.64
CA SER A 52 -13.42 2.02 -5.98
C SER A 52 -13.15 0.93 -7.02
N ASP A 53 -13.90 0.91 -8.12
CA ASP A 53 -13.64 -0.01 -9.24
C ASP A 53 -12.74 0.56 -10.33
N LEU A 54 -12.32 1.83 -10.20
CA LEU A 54 -11.49 2.52 -11.18
C LEU A 54 -10.07 1.95 -11.23
N TYR A 55 -9.66 1.50 -12.42
CA TYR A 55 -8.35 0.93 -12.70
C TYR A 55 -7.20 1.87 -12.35
N ASP A 56 -7.28 3.13 -12.79
CA ASP A 56 -6.25 4.15 -12.56
C ASP A 56 -6.04 4.38 -11.04
N HIS A 57 -7.14 4.45 -10.28
CA HIS A 57 -7.12 4.57 -8.82
C HIS A 57 -6.53 3.32 -8.14
N LYS A 58 -6.93 2.11 -8.57
CA LYS A 58 -6.36 0.86 -8.05
C LYS A 58 -4.86 0.76 -8.35
N MET A 59 -4.43 1.14 -9.56
CA MET A 59 -3.03 1.13 -9.96
C MET A 59 -2.18 2.15 -9.19
N GLN A 60 -2.72 3.34 -8.92
CA GLN A 60 -2.04 4.33 -8.07
C GLN A 60 -1.78 3.77 -6.66
N ASN A 61 -2.78 3.16 -6.04
CA ASN A 61 -2.63 2.51 -4.74
C ASN A 61 -1.63 1.34 -4.78
N ALA A 62 -1.67 0.52 -5.83
CA ALA A 62 -0.72 -0.57 -6.05
C ALA A 62 0.73 -0.07 -6.16
N ALA A 63 0.97 1.09 -6.79
CA ALA A 63 2.28 1.70 -6.87
C ALA A 63 2.82 2.12 -5.49
N ILE A 64 1.97 2.68 -4.63
CA ILE A 64 2.33 3.07 -3.26
C ILE A 64 2.68 1.83 -2.43
N ILE A 65 1.88 0.76 -2.52
CA ILE A 65 2.15 -0.52 -1.86
C ILE A 65 3.51 -1.06 -2.28
N ARG A 66 3.80 -1.07 -3.60
CA ARG A 66 5.08 -1.55 -4.12
C ARG A 66 6.25 -0.74 -3.58
N LYS A 67 6.14 0.60 -3.55
CA LYS A 67 7.17 1.47 -2.94
C LYS A 67 7.41 1.07 -1.49
N ALA A 68 6.35 0.99 -0.69
CA ALA A 68 6.44 0.66 0.73
C ALA A 68 7.07 -0.74 0.96
N ALA A 69 6.67 -1.74 0.18
CA ALA A 69 7.26 -3.09 0.26
C ALA A 69 8.76 -3.11 -0.07
N MET A 70 9.21 -2.31 -1.04
CA MET A 70 10.64 -2.19 -1.38
C MET A 70 11.43 -1.48 -0.27
N ASP A 71 10.85 -0.44 0.32
CA ASP A 71 11.48 0.29 1.43
C ASP A 71 11.62 -0.61 2.67
N LEU A 72 10.56 -1.34 3.02
CA LEU A 72 10.63 -2.38 4.06
C LEU A 72 11.72 -3.41 3.78
N PHE A 73 11.87 -3.85 2.53
CA PHE A 73 12.89 -4.83 2.17
C PHE A 73 14.31 -4.32 2.44
N VAL A 74 14.59 -3.03 2.20
CA VAL A 74 15.92 -2.45 2.41
C VAL A 74 16.17 -1.96 3.84
N SER A 75 15.13 -1.70 4.65
CA SER A 75 15.25 -1.16 6.01
C SER A 75 16.09 -1.99 6.99
N TYR A 76 16.29 -3.28 6.71
CA TYR A 76 17.27 -4.11 7.42
C TYR A 76 18.65 -3.43 7.52
N HIS A 77 19.10 -2.79 6.44
CA HIS A 77 20.41 -2.15 6.40
C HIS A 77 20.46 -0.91 7.30
N SER A 78 19.36 -0.16 7.40
CA SER A 78 19.24 0.98 8.32
C SER A 78 19.31 0.50 9.77
N LEU A 79 18.59 -0.56 10.13
CA LEU A 79 18.65 -1.15 11.48
C LEU A 79 20.07 -1.61 11.84
N LYS A 80 20.77 -2.28 10.90
CA LYS A 80 22.17 -2.68 11.09
C LYS A 80 23.12 -1.49 11.23
N MET A 81 22.94 -0.47 10.39
CA MET A 81 23.78 0.74 10.40
C MET A 81 23.68 1.49 11.73
N HIS A 82 22.49 1.53 12.32
CA HIS A 82 22.24 2.16 13.61
C HIS A 82 22.45 1.23 14.82
N GLY A 83 23.04 0.04 14.61
CA GLY A 83 23.51 -0.81 15.72
C GLY A 83 22.42 -1.59 16.44
N PHE A 84 21.25 -1.81 15.82
CA PHE A 84 20.20 -2.60 16.44
C PHE A 84 20.64 -4.06 16.66
N GLU A 85 20.71 -4.48 17.93
CA GLU A 85 21.22 -5.80 18.33
C GLU A 85 20.45 -6.96 17.67
N HIS A 86 19.14 -6.79 17.53
CA HIS A 86 18.23 -7.83 17.04
C HIS A 86 17.87 -7.69 15.56
N ALA A 87 18.69 -6.98 14.77
CA ALA A 87 18.42 -6.73 13.35
C ALA A 87 18.22 -8.01 12.51
N GLU A 88 18.79 -9.15 12.92
CA GLU A 88 18.59 -10.43 12.22
C GLU A 88 17.14 -10.93 12.27
N TYR A 89 16.35 -10.58 13.29
CA TYR A 89 14.92 -10.92 13.32
C TYR A 89 14.16 -10.28 12.15
N TYR A 90 14.68 -9.19 11.60
CA TYR A 90 14.12 -8.54 10.43
C TYR A 90 14.24 -9.38 9.14
N MET A 91 15.07 -10.44 9.11
CA MET A 91 15.08 -11.37 7.98
C MET A 91 13.73 -12.05 7.78
N MET A 92 13.00 -12.34 8.86
CA MET A 92 11.64 -12.90 8.78
C MET A 92 10.67 -11.95 8.07
N VAL A 93 10.85 -10.64 8.23
CA VAL A 93 10.05 -9.62 7.51
C VAL A 93 10.31 -9.72 6.01
N ARG A 94 11.55 -9.96 5.57
CA ARG A 94 11.87 -10.13 4.14
C ARG A 94 11.20 -11.35 3.53
N ASP A 95 11.16 -12.47 4.27
CA ASP A 95 10.48 -13.68 3.81
C ASP A 95 8.97 -13.42 3.64
N LEU A 96 8.35 -12.74 4.61
CA LEU A 96 6.93 -12.35 4.52
C LEU A 96 6.65 -11.37 3.37
N ILE A 97 7.58 -10.44 3.07
CA ILE A 97 7.45 -9.54 1.92
C ILE A 97 7.47 -10.32 0.60
N GLU A 98 8.27 -11.38 0.48
CA GLU A 98 8.28 -12.20 -0.73
C GLU A 98 6.97 -12.98 -0.88
N GLU A 99 6.42 -13.51 0.21
CA GLU A 99 5.08 -14.11 0.19
C GLU A 99 3.99 -13.10 -0.16
N TYR A 100 4.07 -11.88 0.40
CA TYR A 100 3.17 -10.78 0.08
C TYR A 100 3.24 -10.41 -1.40
N ARG A 101 4.45 -10.39 -1.99
CA ARG A 101 4.67 -10.06 -3.40
C ARG A 101 3.91 -11.00 -4.33
N LEU A 102 3.86 -12.30 -4.03
CA LEU A 102 3.12 -13.27 -4.82
C LEU A 102 1.61 -12.98 -4.80
N LEU A 103 1.05 -12.75 -3.61
CA LEU A 103 -0.36 -12.40 -3.44
C LEU A 103 -0.71 -11.04 -4.04
N PHE A 104 0.22 -10.08 -4.00
CA PHE A 104 0.08 -8.76 -4.59
C PHE A 104 0.00 -8.83 -6.12
N VAL A 105 0.81 -9.66 -6.76
CA VAL A 105 0.74 -9.86 -8.23
C VAL A 105 -0.61 -10.43 -8.62
N GLU A 106 -1.08 -11.47 -7.93
CA GLU A 106 -2.41 -12.05 -8.18
C GLU A 106 -3.54 -11.03 -7.98
N TRP A 107 -3.41 -10.14 -6.99
CA TRP A 107 -4.37 -9.08 -6.73
C TRP A 107 -4.42 -8.04 -7.86
N VAL A 108 -3.28 -7.55 -8.32
CA VAL A 108 -3.19 -6.58 -9.43
C VAL A 108 -3.67 -7.19 -10.75
N ASP A 109 -3.38 -8.46 -11.00
CA ASP A 109 -3.83 -9.17 -12.19
C ASP A 109 -5.37 -9.28 -12.27
N GLY A 110 -6.06 -9.11 -11.14
CA GLY A 110 -7.52 -9.11 -11.04
C GLY A 110 -8.19 -7.77 -11.39
N PHE A 111 -7.44 -6.70 -11.67
CA PHE A 111 -8.05 -5.39 -11.95
C PHE A 111 -8.74 -5.35 -13.32
N ASP A 112 -9.96 -4.82 -13.35
CA ASP A 112 -10.68 -4.55 -14.59
C ASP A 112 -10.10 -3.32 -15.28
N LYS A 113 -9.53 -3.51 -16.47
CA LYS A 113 -8.91 -2.45 -17.28
C LYS A 113 -9.91 -1.62 -18.08
N SER A 114 -11.19 -2.02 -18.09
CA SER A 114 -12.25 -1.33 -18.82
C SER A 114 -12.95 -0.26 -18.00
N CYS A 115 -12.89 -0.33 -16.67
CA CYS A 115 -13.40 0.68 -15.75
C CYS A 115 -12.26 1.62 -15.35
N TYR A 116 -12.17 2.81 -15.95
CA TYR A 116 -11.08 3.76 -15.68
C TYR A 116 -11.50 5.20 -15.95
N LEU A 117 -10.84 6.15 -15.29
CA LEU A 117 -10.74 7.52 -15.76
C LEU A 117 -9.38 7.73 -16.42
N VAL A 118 -9.30 8.60 -17.42
CA VAL A 118 -8.04 8.87 -18.10
C VAL A 118 -7.11 9.59 -17.11
N ASP A 119 -6.04 8.93 -16.68
CA ASP A 119 -4.98 9.54 -15.90
C ASP A 119 -4.25 10.58 -16.76
N ARG A 120 -4.39 11.85 -16.38
CA ARG A 120 -3.78 12.98 -17.09
C ARG A 120 -2.26 13.06 -16.91
N TRP A 121 -1.69 12.30 -15.95
CA TRP A 121 -0.25 12.12 -15.79
C TRP A 121 0.29 10.98 -16.66
N ASN A 122 -0.59 10.20 -17.30
CA ASN A 122 -0.28 9.09 -18.19
C ASN A 122 0.51 7.94 -17.56
N VAL A 123 0.46 7.82 -16.23
CA VAL A 123 1.22 6.80 -15.47
C VAL A 123 0.37 5.55 -15.27
N PHE A 124 -0.93 5.70 -15.03
CA PHE A 124 -1.84 4.62 -14.65
C PHE A 124 -2.94 4.33 -15.66
N ASN A 125 -2.82 4.88 -16.87
CA ASN A 125 -3.74 4.57 -17.98
C ASN A 125 -3.66 3.09 -18.38
N PRO A 126 -4.79 2.46 -18.73
CA PRO A 126 -4.79 1.15 -19.37
C PRO A 126 -3.98 1.15 -20.68
N PRO A 127 -3.48 -0.02 -21.13
CA PRO A 127 -2.76 -0.12 -22.40
C PRO A 127 -3.58 0.41 -23.58
N GLY A 128 -3.03 1.37 -24.31
CA GLY A 128 -3.66 1.99 -25.48
C GLY A 128 -4.44 3.27 -25.20
N VAL A 129 -4.56 3.69 -23.94
CA VAL A 129 -5.18 4.97 -23.54
C VAL A 129 -4.09 6.03 -23.36
N HIS A 130 -4.31 7.22 -23.91
CA HIS A 130 -3.42 8.36 -23.81
C HIS A 130 -4.05 9.47 -22.95
N TYR A 131 -3.23 10.28 -22.27
CA TYR A 131 -3.70 11.37 -21.40
C TYR A 131 -4.57 12.44 -22.08
N THR A 132 -4.59 12.46 -23.43
CA THR A 132 -5.41 13.39 -24.22
C THR A 132 -6.74 12.79 -24.66
N ASP A 133 -6.97 11.50 -24.39
CA ASP A 133 -8.22 10.84 -24.74
C ASP A 133 -9.35 11.36 -23.83
N THR A 134 -10.58 11.27 -24.34
CA THR A 134 -11.78 11.56 -23.55
C THR A 134 -12.02 10.42 -22.57
N ASP A 135 -12.49 10.76 -21.36
CA ASP A 135 -12.90 9.76 -20.38
C ASP A 135 -14.02 8.86 -20.96
N PRO A 136 -14.01 7.56 -20.66
CA PRO A 136 -15.07 6.67 -21.09
C PRO A 136 -16.39 7.04 -20.40
N ASP A 137 -17.51 6.76 -21.08
CA ASP A 137 -18.84 6.91 -20.51
C ASP A 137 -19.09 5.74 -19.55
N ILE A 138 -18.68 5.90 -18.30
CA ILE A 138 -18.82 4.91 -17.23
C ILE A 138 -19.84 5.39 -16.21
N ASP A 139 -20.80 4.52 -15.89
CA ASP A 139 -21.74 4.75 -14.80
C ASP A 139 -21.02 4.52 -13.47
N LEU A 140 -20.68 5.62 -12.79
CA LEU A 140 -19.99 5.59 -11.50
C LEU A 140 -20.94 5.27 -10.34
N GLY A 141 -22.24 5.06 -10.60
CA GLY A 141 -23.24 4.85 -9.55
C GLY A 141 -23.34 6.02 -8.58
N PHE A 142 -22.85 7.20 -8.98
CA PHE A 142 -22.97 8.42 -8.19
C PHE A 142 -24.36 8.99 -8.40
N ASP A 143 -25.25 8.72 -7.44
CA ASP A 143 -26.51 9.45 -7.34
C ASP A 143 -26.26 10.71 -6.48
N PRO A 144 -26.40 11.92 -7.02
CA PRO A 144 -26.33 13.15 -6.23
C PRO A 144 -27.31 13.17 -5.05
N GLU A 145 -28.41 12.42 -5.14
CA GLU A 145 -29.42 12.30 -4.09
C GLU A 145 -28.92 11.50 -2.87
N ASP A 146 -27.87 10.67 -3.00
CA ASP A 146 -27.27 9.91 -1.87
C ASP A 146 -26.54 10.82 -0.86
N PHE A 147 -26.25 12.07 -1.23
CA PHE A 147 -25.54 13.06 -0.42
C PHE A 147 -26.41 14.29 -0.07
N GLU A 148 -27.71 14.28 -0.38
CA GLU A 148 -28.64 15.25 0.21
C GLU A 148 -28.86 14.87 1.69
N GLU A 149 -27.93 15.29 2.56
CA GLU A 149 -28.17 15.31 4.00
C GLU A 149 -29.31 16.29 4.29
N ASP A 150 -30.33 15.83 5.02
CA ASP A 150 -31.44 16.63 5.54
C ASP A 150 -30.90 17.90 6.23
N ASP A 151 -30.97 19.03 5.53
CA ASP A 151 -30.66 20.39 5.98
C ASP A 151 -31.73 20.90 7.00
N ASP A 152 -32.01 20.10 8.04
CA ASP A 152 -32.91 20.46 9.14
C ASP A 152 -32.12 20.51 10.47
N PHE A 153 -31.49 21.66 10.74
CA PHE A 153 -31.02 22.03 12.09
C PHE A 153 -31.39 23.48 12.45
#